data_AF-A0AAJ0ZQJ0-F1
#
_entry.id   AF-A0AAJ0ZQJ0-F1
#
_cell.length_a   1.000
_cell.length_b   1.000
_cell.length_c   1.000
_cell.angle_alpha   90.00
_cell.angle_beta   90.00
_cell.angle_gamma   90.00
#
_symmetry.space_group_name_H-M   'P 1'
#
loop_
_entity.id
_entity.type
_entity.pdbx_description
1 polymer ?
#
loop_
_entity_poly.entity_id
_entity_poly.type
_entity_poly.pdbx_seq_one_letter_code
_entity_poly.pdbx_strand_id
1 'polypeptide(L)'
;MNASKELLDAKKATLSAHPIFAEINTLAVLQRFMQTHVFAVWDFMSLTKRLQQELTCVRLPWLPPRDPRAARLINEIVLGEESDDRPGHGHYSHFELYLDAMREVGAATRVVERFVALQQEGVSFDTALQSIDADPAASAFVRQTVHTALQAPAHCVAAAFLHGRESVIPQMFQRILDDWGIGIEQAPTFRYYLQRHIEVDSDDHGPAAEQLLQRLVAGDPQRQQEVYAAAIAAVDSRIALWDGLRLSMAESPIGVSA
;
A
#
# COMPACT_ATOMS: atom_id res chain seq x y z
N MET A 1 -3.08 -12.34 -28.55
CA MET A 1 -2.98 -12.11 -27.10
C MET A 1 -2.62 -10.64 -26.90
N ASN A 2 -3.04 -10.02 -25.80
CA ASN A 2 -2.79 -8.59 -25.55
C ASN A 2 -1.40 -8.42 -24.93
N ALA A 3 -0.44 -7.86 -25.67
CA ALA A 3 0.95 -7.68 -25.23
C ALA A 3 1.06 -6.89 -23.91
N SER A 4 0.14 -5.97 -23.64
CA SER A 4 0.13 -5.21 -22.37
C SER A 4 -0.27 -6.07 -21.18
N LYS A 5 -1.14 -7.07 -21.39
CA LYS A 5 -1.49 -8.04 -20.35
C LYS A 5 -0.29 -8.94 -20.02
N GLU A 6 0.37 -9.48 -21.04
CA GLU A 6 1.57 -10.31 -20.87
C GLU A 6 2.70 -9.56 -20.14
N LEU A 7 2.89 -8.29 -20.47
CA LEU A 7 3.85 -7.43 -19.78
C LEU A 7 3.48 -7.19 -18.31
N LEU A 8 2.20 -6.93 -18.02
CA LEU A 8 1.72 -6.78 -16.65
C LEU A 8 1.96 -8.07 -15.84
N ASP A 9 1.60 -9.22 -16.40
CA ASP A 9 1.79 -10.53 -15.75
C ASP A 9 3.27 -10.81 -15.48
N ALA A 10 4.16 -10.51 -16.42
CA ALA A 10 5.61 -10.63 -16.25
C ALA A 10 6.15 -9.72 -15.13
N LYS A 11 5.70 -8.46 -15.06
CA LYS A 11 6.11 -7.52 -14.01
C LYS A 11 5.59 -7.93 -12.63
N LYS A 12 4.35 -8.42 -12.54
CA LYS A 12 3.80 -8.98 -11.32
C LYS A 12 4.61 -10.18 -10.84
N ALA A 13 5.05 -11.06 -11.75
CA ALA A 13 5.93 -12.18 -11.41
C ALA A 13 7.28 -11.70 -10.85
N THR A 14 7.90 -10.68 -11.45
CA THR A 14 9.12 -10.05 -10.92
C THR A 14 8.91 -9.49 -9.51
N LEU A 15 7.80 -8.79 -9.28
CA LEU A 15 7.45 -8.23 -7.97
C LEU A 15 7.25 -9.33 -6.92
N SER A 16 6.53 -10.41 -7.23
CA SER A 16 6.30 -11.52 -6.32
C SER A 16 7.58 -12.32 -6.00
N ALA A 17 8.56 -12.32 -6.90
CA ALA A 17 9.86 -12.97 -6.73
C ALA A 17 10.96 -12.01 -6.24
N HIS A 18 10.59 -10.81 -5.77
CA HIS A 18 11.57 -9.80 -5.42
C HIS A 18 12.47 -10.25 -4.25
N PRO A 19 13.80 -10.10 -4.33
CA PRO A 19 14.75 -10.60 -3.32
C PRO A 19 14.62 -9.95 -1.94
N ILE A 20 13.93 -8.81 -1.83
CA ILE A 20 13.73 -8.09 -0.56
C ILE A 20 13.14 -9.00 0.54
N PHE A 21 12.25 -9.93 0.18
CA PHE A 21 11.57 -10.77 1.17
C PHE A 21 12.55 -11.64 1.96
N ALA A 22 13.57 -12.19 1.31
CA ALA A 22 14.60 -13.01 1.94
C ALA A 22 15.64 -12.19 2.74
N GLU A 23 15.71 -10.87 2.48
CA GLU A 23 16.67 -9.98 3.15
C GLU A 23 16.14 -9.48 4.50
N ILE A 24 14.82 -9.52 4.74
CA ILE A 24 14.19 -9.14 6.02
C ILE A 24 14.34 -10.30 7.03
N ASN A 25 15.56 -10.56 7.46
CA ASN A 25 15.92 -11.73 8.28
C ASN A 25 16.44 -11.40 9.70
N THR A 26 16.58 -10.12 10.03
CA THR A 26 16.96 -9.66 11.37
C THR A 26 16.11 -8.48 11.80
N LEU A 27 15.97 -8.27 13.12
CA LEU A 27 15.21 -7.14 13.67
C LEU A 27 15.74 -5.79 13.16
N ALA A 28 17.05 -5.64 13.04
CA ALA A 28 17.67 -4.40 12.55
C ALA A 28 17.30 -4.12 11.08
N VAL A 29 17.26 -5.15 10.22
CA VAL A 29 16.81 -5.00 8.83
C VAL A 29 15.31 -4.70 8.79
N LEU A 30 14.50 -5.40 9.58
CA LEU A 30 13.06 -5.13 9.69
C LEU A 30 12.79 -3.68 10.11
N GLN A 31 13.51 -3.16 11.10
CA GLN A 31 13.36 -1.77 11.54
C GLN A 31 13.61 -0.77 10.41
N ARG A 32 14.65 -1.00 9.58
CA ARG A 32 14.94 -0.15 8.42
C ARG A 32 13.88 -0.29 7.33
N PHE A 33 13.46 -1.52 7.04
CA PHE A 33 12.35 -1.79 6.13
C PHE A 33 11.09 -1.00 6.51
N MET A 34 10.69 -1.07 7.78
CA MET A 34 9.45 -0.42 8.24
C MET A 34 9.53 1.11 8.20
N GLN A 35 10.69 1.70 8.49
CA GLN A 35 10.89 3.16 8.46
C GLN A 35 10.63 3.78 7.08
N THR A 36 10.90 3.03 6.01
CA THR A 36 10.64 3.48 4.63
C THR A 36 9.28 2.96 4.13
N HIS A 37 8.92 1.71 4.44
CA HIS A 37 7.67 1.10 3.98
C HIS A 37 6.41 1.76 4.58
N VAL A 38 6.49 2.34 5.79
CA VAL A 38 5.34 3.00 6.43
C VAL A 38 4.69 4.09 5.57
N PHE A 39 5.44 4.73 4.68
CA PHE A 39 4.91 5.70 3.71
C PHE A 39 4.01 5.07 2.65
N ALA A 40 4.32 3.83 2.23
CA ALA A 40 3.48 3.04 1.34
C ALA A 40 2.22 2.50 2.03
N VAL A 41 2.26 2.33 3.36
CA VAL A 41 1.06 2.02 4.16
C VAL A 41 0.15 3.24 4.22
N TRP A 42 0.74 4.43 4.43
CA TRP A 42 -0.01 5.68 4.47
C TRP A 42 -0.63 6.06 3.11
N ASP A 43 0.14 5.96 2.02
CA ASP A 43 -0.32 6.42 0.69
C ASP A 43 -1.44 5.56 0.09
N PHE A 44 -1.54 4.31 0.52
CA PHE A 44 -2.58 3.38 0.09
C PHE A 44 -3.97 3.97 0.29
N MET A 45 -4.19 4.61 1.45
CA MET A 45 -5.46 5.25 1.78
C MET A 45 -5.84 6.35 0.77
N SER A 46 -4.89 6.98 0.08
CA SER A 46 -5.22 7.97 -0.96
C SER A 46 -5.95 7.33 -2.15
N LEU A 47 -5.53 6.13 -2.59
CA LEU A 47 -6.23 5.38 -3.63
C LEU A 47 -7.61 4.92 -3.12
N THR A 48 -7.67 4.38 -1.91
CA THR A 48 -8.90 3.91 -1.27
C THR A 48 -9.95 5.02 -1.16
N LYS A 49 -9.57 6.18 -0.60
CA LYS A 49 -10.49 7.32 -0.46
C LYS A 49 -10.88 7.92 -1.80
N ARG A 50 -9.99 7.93 -2.80
CA ARG A 50 -10.33 8.35 -4.17
C ARG A 50 -11.39 7.43 -4.80
N LEU A 51 -11.27 6.12 -4.61
CA LEU A 51 -12.27 5.16 -5.09
C LEU A 51 -13.58 5.28 -4.29
N GLN A 52 -13.51 5.49 -2.98
CA GLN A 52 -14.72 5.72 -2.16
C GLN A 52 -15.48 6.95 -2.66
N GLN A 53 -14.78 8.04 -3.00
CA GLN A 53 -15.38 9.25 -3.57
C GLN A 53 -16.05 9.01 -4.94
N GLU A 54 -15.53 8.07 -5.75
CA GLU A 54 -16.10 7.74 -7.06
C GLU A 54 -17.31 6.82 -6.96
N LEU A 55 -17.20 5.79 -6.10
CA LEU A 55 -18.12 4.66 -6.09
C LEU A 55 -19.25 4.83 -5.06
N THR A 56 -19.13 5.80 -4.16
CA THR A 56 -20.09 6.07 -3.10
C THR A 56 -20.48 7.54 -3.03
N CYS A 57 -21.28 7.91 -2.03
CA CYS A 57 -21.61 9.31 -1.76
C CYS A 57 -20.97 9.75 -0.44
N VAL A 58 -19.94 10.59 -0.53
CA VAL A 58 -19.28 11.22 0.64
C VAL A 58 -19.59 12.72 0.73
N ARG A 59 -20.56 13.20 -0.05
CA ARG A 59 -20.98 14.61 -0.13
C ARG A 59 -22.42 14.77 0.35
N LEU A 60 -22.78 15.99 0.75
CA LEU A 60 -24.15 16.34 1.14
C LEU A 60 -24.82 17.20 0.05
N PRO A 61 -26.13 17.01 -0.23
CA PRO A 61 -27.00 15.96 0.30
C PRO A 61 -26.64 14.57 -0.26
N TRP A 62 -26.97 13.52 0.50
CA TRP A 62 -26.69 12.14 0.12
C TRP A 62 -27.55 11.70 -1.08
N LEU A 63 -26.95 10.88 -1.96
CA LEU A 63 -27.61 10.20 -3.07
C LEU A 63 -27.24 8.70 -3.06
N PRO A 64 -28.14 7.80 -3.50
CA PRO A 64 -27.83 6.37 -3.58
C PRO A 64 -26.72 6.09 -4.61
N PRO A 65 -25.82 5.12 -4.35
CA PRO A 65 -24.75 4.76 -5.27
C PRO A 65 -25.29 4.17 -6.58
N ARG A 66 -24.61 4.45 -7.70
CA ARG A 66 -24.97 3.93 -9.04
C ARG A 66 -24.72 2.43 -9.17
N ASP A 67 -23.68 1.94 -8.50
CA ASP A 67 -23.33 0.52 -8.44
C ASP A 67 -23.24 0.08 -6.97
N PRO A 68 -24.30 -0.53 -6.42
CA PRO A 68 -24.31 -0.99 -5.03
C PRO A 68 -23.24 -2.03 -4.71
N ARG A 69 -22.79 -2.84 -5.70
CA ARG A 69 -21.75 -3.86 -5.47
C ARG A 69 -20.38 -3.20 -5.33
N ALA A 70 -20.06 -2.26 -6.21
CA ALA A 70 -18.84 -1.46 -6.10
C ALA A 70 -18.82 -0.63 -4.81
N ALA A 71 -19.97 -0.05 -4.44
CA ALA A 71 -20.10 0.71 -3.20
C ALA A 71 -19.93 -0.15 -1.95
N ARG A 72 -20.44 -1.39 -1.94
CA ARG A 72 -20.23 -2.33 -0.84
C ARG A 72 -18.75 -2.68 -0.69
N LEU A 73 -18.11 -3.11 -1.78
CA LEU A 73 -16.70 -3.50 -1.80
C LEU A 73 -15.80 -2.40 -1.22
N ILE A 74 -15.90 -1.17 -1.75
CA ILE A 74 -15.00 -0.11 -1.29
C ILE A 74 -15.26 0.29 0.16
N ASN A 75 -16.50 0.17 0.65
CA ASN A 75 -16.80 0.44 2.06
C ASN A 75 -16.34 -0.69 2.99
N GLU A 76 -16.30 -1.95 2.54
CA GLU A 76 -15.69 -3.06 3.30
C GLU A 76 -14.18 -2.85 3.43
N ILE A 77 -13.51 -2.48 2.32
CA ILE A 77 -12.09 -2.14 2.34
C ILE A 77 -11.84 -0.95 3.27
N VAL A 78 -12.64 0.12 3.17
CA VAL A 78 -12.50 1.27 4.08
C VAL A 78 -12.71 0.88 5.55
N LEU A 79 -13.68 -0.01 5.84
CA LEU A 79 -13.89 -0.50 7.20
C LEU A 79 -12.65 -1.20 7.75
N GLY A 80 -12.04 -2.10 6.98
CA GLY A 80 -10.82 -2.80 7.39
C GLY A 80 -9.59 -1.90 7.47
N GLU A 81 -9.46 -0.92 6.58
CA GLU A 81 -8.23 -0.12 6.52
C GLU A 81 -8.24 1.12 7.41
N GLU A 82 -9.40 1.78 7.55
CA GLU A 82 -9.55 3.05 8.27
C GLU A 82 -10.03 2.83 9.72
N SER A 83 -10.68 1.69 10.02
CA SER A 83 -11.33 1.45 11.31
C SER A 83 -11.53 -0.04 11.63
N ASP A 84 -10.49 -0.86 11.44
CA ASP A 84 -10.54 -2.30 11.76
C ASP A 84 -10.83 -2.53 13.25
N ASP A 85 -11.26 -3.75 13.56
CA ASP A 85 -11.37 -4.21 14.92
C ASP A 85 -9.99 -4.42 15.56
N ARG A 86 -9.78 -3.82 16.73
CA ARG A 86 -8.65 -4.09 17.64
C ARG A 86 -9.15 -4.96 18.79
N PRO A 87 -8.99 -6.29 18.76
CA PRO A 87 -9.58 -7.17 19.77
C PRO A 87 -9.21 -6.72 21.20
N GLY A 88 -10.22 -6.37 22.00
CA GLY A 88 -10.05 -5.93 23.39
C GLY A 88 -9.61 -4.47 23.60
N HIS A 89 -9.39 -3.70 22.53
CA HIS A 89 -8.83 -2.34 22.62
C HIS A 89 -9.54 -1.30 21.72
N GLY A 90 -10.66 -1.65 21.07
CA GLY A 90 -11.47 -0.72 20.27
C GLY A 90 -11.23 -0.88 18.77
N HIS A 91 -10.95 0.22 18.07
CA HIS A 91 -10.71 0.25 16.62
C HIS A 91 -9.40 0.96 16.29
N TYR A 92 -8.79 0.62 15.16
CA TYR A 92 -7.60 1.31 14.62
C TYR A 92 -7.68 1.37 13.10
N SER A 93 -6.88 2.25 12.50
CA SER A 93 -6.49 2.12 11.08
C SER A 93 -5.31 1.15 10.92
N HIS A 94 -5.20 0.49 9.78
CA HIS A 94 -4.03 -0.34 9.46
C HIS A 94 -2.71 0.45 9.53
N PHE A 95 -2.76 1.76 9.28
CA PHE A 95 -1.63 2.66 9.50
C PHE A 95 -1.23 2.75 10.98
N GLU A 96 -2.19 2.93 11.89
CA GLU A 96 -1.93 2.92 13.33
C GLU A 96 -1.41 1.57 13.82
N LEU A 97 -1.97 0.46 13.32
CA LEU A 97 -1.46 -0.89 13.62
C LEU A 97 0.00 -1.05 13.17
N TYR A 98 0.34 -0.52 11.99
CA TYR A 98 1.72 -0.55 11.50
C TYR A 98 2.67 0.30 12.38
N LEU A 99 2.23 1.47 12.85
CA LEU A 99 3.01 2.29 13.79
C LEU A 99 3.20 1.59 15.15
N ASP A 100 2.17 0.89 15.65
CA ASP A 100 2.30 0.08 16.86
C ASP A 100 3.31 -1.07 16.66
N ALA A 101 3.26 -1.74 15.51
CA ALA A 101 4.26 -2.74 15.12
C ALA A 101 5.68 -2.15 15.02
N MET A 102 5.84 -0.94 14.47
CA MET A 102 7.13 -0.24 14.42
C MET A 102 7.69 -0.01 15.82
N ARG A 103 6.86 0.52 16.74
CA ARG A 103 7.27 0.80 18.12
C ARG A 103 7.61 -0.49 18.87
N GLU A 104 6.86 -1.56 18.68
CA GLU A 104 7.12 -2.88 19.26
C GLU A 104 8.52 -3.38 18.93
N VAL A 105 8.93 -3.29 17.66
CA VAL A 105 10.24 -3.75 17.21
C VAL A 105 11.35 -2.72 17.39
N GLY A 106 11.06 -1.53 17.93
CA GLY A 106 12.02 -0.45 18.13
C GLY A 106 12.39 0.35 16.87
N ALA A 107 11.58 0.29 15.82
CA ALA A 107 11.75 1.12 14.63
C ALA A 107 11.33 2.58 14.90
N ALA A 108 12.08 3.54 14.36
CA ALA A 108 11.79 4.96 14.60
C ALA A 108 10.54 5.43 13.83
N THR A 109 9.54 5.98 14.53
CA THR A 109 8.32 6.53 13.91
C THR A 109 8.36 8.04 13.68
N ARG A 110 9.33 8.74 14.30
CA ARG A 110 9.40 10.21 14.33
C ARG A 110 9.26 10.89 12.97
N VAL A 111 9.82 10.28 11.92
CA VAL A 111 9.88 10.86 10.57
C VAL A 111 8.48 10.84 9.94
N VAL A 112 7.82 9.69 9.96
CA VAL A 112 6.45 9.57 9.42
C VAL A 112 5.43 10.31 10.28
N GLU A 113 5.60 10.33 11.60
CA GLU A 113 4.73 11.11 12.49
C GLU A 113 4.87 12.62 12.24
N ARG A 114 6.09 13.11 11.98
CA ARG A 114 6.31 14.49 11.57
C ARG A 114 5.67 14.78 10.21
N PHE A 115 5.75 13.86 9.25
CA PHE A 115 5.07 13.99 7.96
C PHE A 115 3.54 14.12 8.13
N VAL A 116 2.92 13.26 8.95
CA VAL A 116 1.48 13.33 9.23
C VAL A 116 1.11 14.65 9.92
N ALA A 117 1.92 15.13 10.87
CA ALA A 117 1.69 16.42 11.51
C ALA A 117 1.73 17.58 10.49
N LEU A 118 2.69 17.57 9.56
CA LEU A 118 2.75 18.56 8.47
C LEU A 118 1.50 18.50 7.56
N GLN A 119 0.98 17.30 7.27
CA GLN A 119 -0.27 17.17 6.51
C GLN A 119 -1.47 17.78 7.28
N GLN A 120 -1.53 17.57 8.59
CA GLN A 120 -2.57 18.16 9.45
C GLN A 120 -2.46 19.70 9.52
N GLU A 121 -1.25 20.23 9.47
CA GLU A 121 -0.96 21.68 9.37
C GLU A 121 -1.31 22.26 7.98
N GLY A 122 -1.74 21.43 7.02
CA GLY A 122 -2.12 21.85 5.66
C GLY A 122 -0.95 21.99 4.69
N VAL A 123 0.25 21.53 5.07
CA VAL A 123 1.41 21.49 4.15
C VAL A 123 1.17 20.43 3.09
N SER A 124 1.43 20.74 1.82
CA SER A 124 1.25 19.78 0.72
C SER A 124 2.12 18.53 0.93
N PHE A 125 1.64 17.36 0.50
CA PHE A 125 2.40 16.09 0.63
C PHE A 125 3.80 16.19 0.03
N ASP A 126 3.97 16.89 -1.10
CA ASP A 126 5.26 17.04 -1.75
C ASP A 126 6.24 17.88 -0.91
N THR A 127 5.78 19.02 -0.40
CA THR A 127 6.58 19.87 0.50
C THR A 127 6.88 19.17 1.82
N ALA A 128 5.92 18.41 2.36
CA ALA A 128 6.11 17.69 3.61
C ALA A 128 7.16 16.58 3.46
N LEU A 129 7.12 15.79 2.38
CA LEU A 129 8.14 14.77 2.08
C LEU A 129 9.55 15.36 1.99
N GLN A 130 9.68 16.53 1.35
CA GLN A 130 10.96 17.26 1.27
C GLN A 130 11.43 17.76 2.64
N SER A 131 10.50 18.19 3.50
CA SER A 131 10.82 18.79 4.81
C SER A 131 11.28 17.78 5.86
N ILE A 132 10.94 16.50 5.68
CA ILE A 132 11.29 15.43 6.63
C ILE A 132 12.46 14.56 6.14
N ASP A 133 13.06 14.89 5.00
CA ASP A 133 14.12 14.12 4.35
C ASP A 133 13.76 12.63 4.22
N ALA A 134 12.53 12.36 3.76
CA ALA A 134 12.07 11.00 3.53
C ALA A 134 12.93 10.30 2.48
N ASP A 135 13.11 8.98 2.65
CA ASP A 135 13.83 8.14 1.69
C ASP A 135 13.38 8.45 0.25
N PRO A 136 14.32 8.66 -0.71
CA PRO A 136 13.98 9.02 -2.07
C PRO A 136 13.02 8.05 -2.76
N ALA A 137 13.15 6.74 -2.48
CA ALA A 137 12.29 5.72 -3.05
C ALA A 137 10.87 5.79 -2.46
N ALA A 138 10.73 5.98 -1.15
CA ALA A 138 9.43 6.24 -0.53
C ALA A 138 8.79 7.53 -1.07
N SER A 139 9.58 8.61 -1.17
CA SER A 139 9.08 9.89 -1.68
C SER A 139 8.59 9.79 -3.13
N ALA A 140 9.34 9.12 -4.00
CA ALA A 140 8.93 8.90 -5.39
C ALA A 140 7.64 8.05 -5.47
N PHE A 141 7.55 7.01 -4.64
CA PHE A 141 6.39 6.14 -4.58
C PHE A 141 5.13 6.86 -4.12
N VAL A 142 5.20 7.60 -3.00
CA VAL A 142 4.08 8.39 -2.47
C VAL A 142 3.61 9.42 -3.50
N ARG A 143 4.56 10.13 -4.16
CA ARG A 143 4.21 11.09 -5.22
C ARG A 143 3.42 10.44 -6.34
N GLN A 144 3.88 9.28 -6.82
CA GLN A 144 3.21 8.56 -7.90
C GLN A 144 1.80 8.11 -7.48
N THR A 145 1.66 7.53 -6.28
CA THR A 145 0.37 7.09 -5.74
C THR A 145 -0.61 8.24 -5.57
N VAL A 146 -0.19 9.32 -4.89
CA VAL A 146 -1.05 10.47 -4.61
C VAL A 146 -1.39 11.22 -5.89
N HIS A 147 -0.46 11.36 -6.84
CA HIS A 147 -0.75 11.96 -8.14
C HIS A 147 -1.78 11.13 -8.94
N THR A 148 -1.65 9.80 -8.92
CA THR A 148 -2.63 8.89 -9.53
C THR A 148 -4.00 9.08 -8.89
N ALA A 149 -4.08 9.10 -7.55
CA ALA A 149 -5.33 9.32 -6.83
C ALA A 149 -5.97 10.68 -7.17
N LEU A 150 -5.18 11.75 -7.28
CA LEU A 150 -5.70 13.09 -7.50
C LEU A 150 -6.12 13.35 -8.97
N GLN A 151 -5.38 12.83 -9.93
CA GLN A 151 -5.46 13.29 -11.33
C GLN A 151 -5.96 12.22 -12.31
N ALA A 152 -5.81 10.92 -12.00
CA ALA A 152 -6.12 9.88 -12.95
C ALA A 152 -7.63 9.59 -13.05
N PRO A 153 -8.11 9.10 -14.21
CA PRO A 153 -9.46 8.56 -14.34
C PRO A 153 -9.71 7.39 -13.37
N ALA A 154 -10.98 7.18 -13.01
CA ALA A 154 -11.39 6.18 -12.03
C ALA A 154 -10.89 4.75 -12.35
N HIS A 155 -10.94 4.34 -13.62
CA HIS A 155 -10.44 3.02 -14.04
C HIS A 155 -8.91 2.89 -13.89
N CYS A 156 -8.15 3.97 -14.06
CA CYS A 156 -6.71 3.98 -13.81
C CYS A 156 -6.38 3.91 -12.31
N VAL A 157 -7.14 4.63 -11.48
CA VAL A 157 -7.01 4.54 -10.01
C VAL A 157 -7.32 3.12 -9.54
N ALA A 158 -8.41 2.53 -10.05
CA ALA A 158 -8.79 1.16 -9.74
C ALA A 158 -7.74 0.14 -10.20
N ALA A 159 -7.12 0.36 -11.37
CA ALA A 159 -6.04 -0.49 -11.86
C ALA A 159 -4.79 -0.42 -10.96
N ALA A 160 -4.40 0.79 -10.53
CA ALA A 160 -3.27 0.99 -9.63
C ALA A 160 -3.54 0.38 -8.24
N PHE A 161 -4.75 0.55 -7.71
CA PHE A 161 -5.22 -0.06 -6.48
C PHE A 161 -5.14 -1.59 -6.56
N LEU A 162 -5.79 -2.21 -7.55
CA LEU A 162 -5.85 -3.66 -7.67
C LEU A 162 -4.49 -4.30 -7.96
N HIS A 163 -3.80 -3.84 -8.98
CA HIS A 163 -2.60 -4.52 -9.48
C HIS A 163 -1.32 -4.11 -8.73
N GLY A 164 -1.29 -2.91 -8.15
CA GLY A 164 -0.13 -2.42 -7.40
C GLY A 164 -0.21 -2.65 -5.89
N ARG A 165 -1.40 -2.95 -5.34
CA ARG A 165 -1.63 -3.08 -3.90
C ARG A 165 -2.38 -4.36 -3.58
N GLU A 166 -3.67 -4.44 -3.91
CA GLU A 166 -4.57 -5.50 -3.45
C GLU A 166 -4.11 -6.91 -3.86
N SER A 167 -3.89 -7.13 -5.16
CA SER A 167 -3.61 -8.48 -5.69
C SER A 167 -2.19 -8.98 -5.42
N VAL A 168 -1.31 -8.13 -4.87
CA VAL A 168 0.10 -8.46 -4.65
C VAL A 168 0.44 -8.59 -3.17
N ILE A 169 -0.23 -7.83 -2.30
CA ILE A 169 0.04 -7.78 -0.86
C ILE A 169 -0.03 -9.16 -0.19
N PRO A 170 -1.07 -10.00 -0.37
CA PRO A 170 -1.17 -11.28 0.33
C PRO A 170 0.00 -12.22 0.03
N GLN A 171 0.34 -12.38 -1.26
CA GLN A 171 1.47 -13.22 -1.65
C GLN A 171 2.80 -12.67 -1.14
N MET A 172 3.00 -11.35 -1.23
CA MET A 172 4.22 -10.71 -0.73
C MET A 172 4.37 -10.90 0.78
N PHE A 173 3.30 -10.71 1.55
CA PHE A 173 3.32 -10.88 3.00
C PHE A 173 3.50 -12.33 3.41
N GLN A 174 2.90 -13.27 2.67
CA GLN A 174 3.16 -14.69 2.85
C GLN A 174 4.65 -15.03 2.63
N ARG A 175 5.28 -14.45 1.59
CA ARG A 175 6.73 -14.62 1.35
C ARG A 175 7.58 -14.09 2.49
N ILE A 176 7.24 -12.92 3.05
CA ILE A 176 7.96 -12.39 4.22
C ILE A 176 7.82 -13.39 5.37
N LEU A 177 6.61 -13.92 5.64
CA LEU A 177 6.36 -14.90 6.71
C LEU A 177 7.03 -16.27 6.48
N ASP A 178 7.16 -16.73 5.23
CA ASP A 178 7.77 -18.02 4.88
C ASP A 178 9.31 -17.97 5.01
N ASP A 179 9.92 -16.88 4.55
CA ASP A 179 11.38 -16.66 4.56
C ASP A 179 11.83 -15.96 5.88
N TRP A 180 10.95 -15.94 6.88
CA TRP A 180 11.08 -15.14 8.09
C TRP A 180 12.16 -15.65 9.05
N GLY A 181 13.26 -14.91 9.18
CA GLY A 181 14.38 -15.20 10.09
C GLY A 181 14.20 -14.71 11.54
N ILE A 182 13.08 -14.08 11.86
CA ILE A 182 12.82 -13.42 13.16
C ILE A 182 11.89 -14.31 14.01
N GLY A 183 12.17 -14.54 15.29
CA GLY A 183 11.25 -15.34 16.13
C GLY A 183 9.84 -14.70 16.20
N ILE A 184 8.78 -15.53 16.23
CA ILE A 184 7.39 -15.05 16.33
C ILE A 184 7.21 -14.06 17.50
N GLU A 185 7.85 -14.35 18.64
CA GLU A 185 7.82 -13.53 19.85
C GLU A 185 8.56 -12.19 19.72
N GLN A 186 9.38 -12.01 18.68
CA GLN A 186 10.18 -10.80 18.50
C GLN A 186 9.41 -9.68 17.77
N ALA A 187 8.33 -10.00 17.06
CA ALA A 187 7.51 -9.03 16.33
C ALA A 187 6.04 -9.48 16.19
N PRO A 188 5.35 -9.83 17.30
CA PRO A 188 4.00 -10.39 17.24
C PRO A 188 2.96 -9.44 16.63
N THR A 189 3.05 -8.13 16.86
CA THR A 189 2.14 -7.14 16.25
C THR A 189 2.38 -7.01 14.75
N PHE A 190 3.65 -7.01 14.31
CA PHE A 190 3.95 -6.97 12.88
C PHE A 190 3.49 -8.25 12.18
N ARG A 191 3.69 -9.41 12.81
CA ARG A 191 3.17 -10.68 12.29
C ARG A 191 1.64 -10.64 12.17
N TYR A 192 0.95 -10.16 13.21
CA TYR A 192 -0.49 -9.98 13.17
C TYR A 192 -0.92 -9.06 12.02
N TYR A 193 -0.26 -7.92 11.82
CA TYR A 193 -0.51 -7.02 10.68
C TYR A 193 -0.44 -7.75 9.34
N LEU A 194 0.58 -8.57 9.11
CA LEU A 194 0.72 -9.33 7.86
C LEU A 194 -0.36 -10.41 7.71
N GLN A 195 -0.65 -11.14 8.78
CA GLN A 195 -1.71 -12.17 8.77
C GLN A 195 -3.08 -11.56 8.51
N ARG A 196 -3.38 -10.39 9.08
CA ARG A 196 -4.64 -9.67 8.83
C ARG A 196 -4.83 -9.32 7.36
N HIS A 197 -3.80 -8.84 6.66
CA HIS A 197 -3.90 -8.56 5.23
C HIS A 197 -3.98 -9.83 4.38
N ILE A 198 -3.36 -10.94 4.81
CA ILE A 198 -3.54 -12.22 4.12
C ILE A 198 -4.98 -12.69 4.27
N GLU A 199 -5.54 -12.68 5.48
CA GLU A 199 -6.90 -13.17 5.76
C GLU A 199 -8.01 -12.27 5.17
N VAL A 200 -7.83 -10.95 5.25
CA VAL A 200 -8.85 -9.97 4.80
C VAL A 200 -8.83 -9.81 3.28
N ASP A 201 -7.67 -9.87 2.64
CA ASP A 201 -7.55 -9.57 1.21
C ASP A 201 -7.57 -10.82 0.31
N SER A 202 -7.42 -12.04 0.84
CA SER A 202 -7.26 -13.25 0.00
C SER A 202 -8.54 -13.81 -0.60
N ASP A 203 -9.68 -13.78 0.10
CA ASP A 203 -10.80 -14.66 -0.26
C ASP A 203 -11.94 -13.95 -1.02
N ASP A 204 -12.24 -12.68 -0.72
CA ASP A 204 -13.38 -11.97 -1.33
C ASP A 204 -13.00 -10.69 -2.12
N HIS A 205 -12.00 -9.93 -1.66
CA HIS A 205 -11.69 -8.62 -2.25
C HIS A 205 -11.02 -8.69 -3.63
N GLY A 206 -10.11 -9.64 -3.85
CA GLY A 206 -9.42 -9.81 -5.13
C GLY A 206 -10.38 -9.99 -6.33
N PRO A 207 -11.24 -11.03 -6.34
CA PRO A 207 -12.23 -11.23 -7.40
C PRO A 207 -13.23 -10.07 -7.53
N ALA A 208 -13.62 -9.45 -6.41
CA ALA A 208 -14.54 -8.32 -6.42
C ALA A 208 -13.90 -7.07 -7.05
N ALA A 209 -12.61 -6.83 -6.80
CA ALA A 209 -11.84 -5.73 -7.37
C ALA A 209 -11.59 -5.93 -8.88
N GLU A 210 -11.36 -7.16 -9.34
CA GLU A 210 -11.33 -7.47 -10.78
C GLU A 210 -12.67 -7.15 -11.46
N GLN A 211 -13.79 -7.52 -10.83
CA GLN A 211 -15.12 -7.17 -11.35
C GLN A 211 -15.36 -5.65 -11.35
N LEU A 212 -14.92 -4.93 -10.32
CA LEU A 212 -14.97 -3.47 -10.28
C LEU A 212 -14.22 -2.88 -11.47
N LEU A 213 -13.00 -3.35 -11.75
CA LEU A 213 -12.20 -2.86 -12.87
C LEU A 213 -12.89 -3.12 -14.21
N GLN A 214 -13.46 -4.31 -14.41
CA GLN A 214 -14.23 -4.64 -15.62
C GLN A 214 -15.45 -3.72 -15.80
N ARG A 215 -16.15 -3.39 -14.71
CA ARG A 215 -17.29 -2.46 -14.74
C ARG A 215 -16.85 -1.03 -15.11
N LEU A 216 -15.71 -0.58 -14.61
CA LEU A 216 -15.16 0.75 -14.93
C LEU A 216 -14.64 0.83 -16.38
N VAL A 217 -14.07 -0.25 -16.91
CA VAL A 217 -13.71 -0.36 -18.33
C VAL A 217 -14.95 -0.34 -19.22
N ALA A 218 -16.03 -1.02 -18.81
CA ALA A 218 -17.32 -1.04 -19.52
C ALA A 218 -17.21 -1.44 -21.01
N GLY A 219 -16.24 -2.29 -21.36
CA GLY A 219 -15.98 -2.71 -22.74
C GLY A 219 -15.31 -1.65 -23.63
N ASP A 220 -14.87 -0.51 -23.07
CA ASP A 220 -14.18 0.54 -23.81
C ASP A 220 -12.71 0.16 -24.08
N PRO A 221 -12.29 0.04 -25.35
CA PRO A 221 -10.92 -0.36 -25.70
C PRO A 221 -9.85 0.63 -25.24
N GLN A 222 -10.14 1.94 -25.21
CA GLN A 222 -9.21 2.96 -24.74
C GLN A 222 -9.02 2.83 -23.23
N ARG A 223 -10.11 2.70 -22.46
CA ARG A 223 -10.01 2.48 -21.01
C ARG A 223 -9.26 1.20 -20.69
N GLN A 224 -9.45 0.16 -21.49
CA GLN A 224 -8.72 -1.10 -21.32
C GLN A 224 -7.19 -0.90 -21.48
N GLN A 225 -6.76 -0.11 -22.46
CA GLN A 225 -5.34 0.23 -22.64
C GLN A 225 -4.81 1.06 -21.47
N GLU A 226 -5.57 2.07 -21.04
CA GLU A 226 -5.22 2.94 -19.91
C GLU A 226 -5.12 2.14 -18.59
N VAL A 227 -6.00 1.16 -18.37
CA VAL A 227 -5.94 0.23 -17.25
C VAL A 227 -4.61 -0.54 -17.22
N TYR A 228 -4.19 -1.11 -18.35
CA TYR A 228 -2.91 -1.84 -18.39
C TYR A 228 -1.73 -0.90 -18.15
N ALA A 229 -1.74 0.29 -18.76
CA ALA A 229 -0.67 1.27 -18.56
C ALA A 229 -0.57 1.71 -17.08
N ALA A 230 -1.70 2.00 -16.43
CA ALA A 230 -1.75 2.38 -15.02
C ALA A 230 -1.31 1.23 -14.10
N ALA A 231 -1.75 0.00 -14.38
CA ALA A 231 -1.34 -1.20 -13.64
C ALA A 231 0.17 -1.44 -13.74
N ILE A 232 0.73 -1.37 -14.95
CA ILE A 232 2.17 -1.53 -15.20
C ILE A 232 2.96 -0.46 -14.43
N ALA A 233 2.55 0.81 -14.52
CA ALA A 233 3.20 1.90 -13.81
C ALA A 233 3.16 1.71 -12.29
N ALA A 234 2.04 1.23 -11.74
CA ALA A 234 1.90 0.96 -10.30
C ALA A 234 2.80 -0.19 -9.82
N VAL A 235 2.91 -1.27 -10.61
CA VAL A 235 3.80 -2.40 -10.32
C VAL A 235 5.27 -1.98 -10.43
N ASP A 236 5.64 -1.25 -11.49
CA ASP A 236 7.01 -0.73 -11.66
C ASP A 236 7.41 0.22 -10.53
N SER A 237 6.49 1.10 -10.12
CA SER A 237 6.72 1.99 -8.97
C SER A 237 6.96 1.20 -7.68
N ARG A 238 6.24 0.09 -7.48
CA ARG A 238 6.46 -0.80 -6.32
C ARG A 238 7.79 -1.52 -6.39
N ILE A 239 8.19 -2.03 -7.56
CA ILE A 239 9.51 -2.64 -7.76
C ILE A 239 10.60 -1.61 -7.44
N ALA A 240 10.48 -0.38 -7.95
CA ALA A 240 11.44 0.69 -7.67
C ALA A 240 11.52 1.07 -6.18
N LEU A 241 10.37 1.06 -5.47
CA LEU A 241 10.34 1.22 -4.01
C LEU A 241 11.16 0.12 -3.34
N TRP A 242 10.96 -1.14 -3.74
CA TRP A 242 11.69 -2.26 -3.15
C TRP A 242 13.17 -2.27 -3.47
N ASP A 243 13.55 -1.92 -4.70
CA ASP A 243 14.96 -1.76 -5.08
C ASP A 243 15.63 -0.69 -4.21
N GLY A 244 14.99 0.47 -4.02
CA GLY A 244 15.49 1.52 -3.14
C GLY A 244 15.58 1.08 -1.68
N LEU A 245 14.56 0.37 -1.20
CA LEU A 245 14.54 -0.19 0.15
C LEU A 245 15.71 -1.16 0.38
N ARG A 246 16.02 -2.04 -0.58
CA ARG A 246 17.18 -2.94 -0.47
C ARG A 246 18.50 -2.21 -0.30
N LEU A 247 18.67 -1.06 -0.96
CA LEU A 247 19.85 -0.22 -0.77
C LEU A 247 19.90 0.33 0.66
N SER A 248 18.79 0.90 1.16
CA SER A 248 18.70 1.44 2.53
C SER A 248 18.88 0.37 3.61
N MET A 249 18.44 -0.87 3.36
CA MET A 249 18.56 -1.99 4.30
C MET A 249 19.99 -2.51 4.41
N ALA A 250 20.77 -2.41 3.34
CA ALA A 250 22.17 -2.85 3.27
C ALA A 250 23.15 -1.89 3.95
N GLU A 251 22.75 -0.65 4.23
CA GLU A 251 23.59 0.31 4.95
C GLU A 251 23.82 -0.17 6.39
N SER A 252 25.10 -0.31 6.76
CA SER A 252 25.50 -0.53 8.15
C SER A 252 25.19 0.75 8.94
N PRO A 253 24.79 0.66 10.22
CA PRO A 253 24.60 1.85 11.03
C PRO A 253 25.90 2.65 11.01
N ILE A 254 25.86 3.87 10.46
CA ILE A 254 26.97 4.81 10.57
C ILE A 254 27.24 4.93 12.06
N GLY A 255 28.40 4.43 12.47
CA GLY A 255 28.79 4.35 13.87
C GLY A 255 28.62 5.71 14.52
N VAL A 256 27.88 5.75 15.62
CA VAL A 256 27.98 6.85 16.58
C VAL A 256 29.42 6.79 17.10
N SER A 257 30.29 7.62 16.53
CA SER A 257 31.61 7.85 17.13
C SER A 257 31.39 8.48 18.50
N ALA A 258 32.01 7.87 19.51
CA ALA A 258 32.01 8.28 20.91
C ALA A 258 32.34 9.76 21.15
#